data_AF-A0A2L0UG39-F1
#
_entry.id   AF-A0A2L0UG39-F1
#
_cell.length_a   1.000
_cell.length_b   1.000
_cell.length_c   1.000
_cell.angle_alpha   90.00
_cell.angle_beta   90.00
_cell.angle_gamma   90.00
#
_symmetry.space_group_name_H-M   'P 1'
#
loop_
_entity.id
_entity.type
_entity.pdbx_description
1 polymer ?
#
loop_
_entity_poly.entity_id
_entity_poly.type
_entity_poly.pdbx_seq_one_letter_code
_entity_poly.pdbx_strand_id
1 'polypeptide(L)'
;MENFAGVGVSPGRVIGPIRHMPKSVGEPPAGERHDSPDAPEAAVAALKAASKAVQEELKRRAGIAKGDAKAVLQATSLMAADPMLLKSATKLINNGTSPARAVWEAGASVAEMLHNLGGYMAERTADVLDVRSRIVAELRGLPAPGIPSSDTPFVLVAEDLA
;
A
#
# COMPACT_ATOMS: atom_id res chain seq x y z
N MET A 1 -5.62 -13.37 -31.46
CA MET A 1 -4.43 -13.93 -30.79
C MET A 1 -3.42 -12.81 -30.76
N GLU A 2 -3.08 -12.31 -29.57
CA GLU A 2 -2.12 -11.20 -29.42
C GLU A 2 -0.75 -11.77 -29.09
N ASN A 3 0.29 -11.27 -29.77
CA ASN A 3 1.67 -11.67 -29.54
C ASN A 3 2.43 -10.48 -28.94
N PHE A 4 3.06 -10.70 -27.79
CA PHE A 4 3.90 -9.71 -27.12
C PHE A 4 5.37 -10.15 -27.23
N ALA A 5 6.21 -9.28 -27.77
CA ALA A 5 7.67 -9.48 -27.78
C ALA A 5 8.29 -8.77 -26.57
N GLY A 6 9.30 -9.39 -25.95
CA GLY A 6 9.96 -8.84 -24.77
C GLY A 6 11.34 -9.44 -24.53
N VAL A 7 11.96 -9.05 -23.43
CA VAL A 7 13.28 -9.55 -23.02
C VAL A 7 13.10 -10.75 -22.09
N GLY A 8 13.67 -11.89 -22.46
CA GLY A 8 13.60 -13.11 -21.65
C GLY A 8 14.56 -13.06 -20.46
N VAL A 9 14.05 -12.78 -19.26
CA VAL A 9 14.84 -12.75 -18.02
C VAL A 9 15.06 -14.14 -17.39
N SER A 10 14.26 -15.14 -17.79
CA SER A 10 14.37 -16.52 -17.31
C SER A 10 13.97 -17.52 -18.41
N PRO A 11 14.72 -18.62 -18.63
CA PRO A 11 14.39 -19.61 -19.64
C PRO A 11 13.23 -20.53 -19.21
N GLY A 12 12.36 -20.88 -20.16
CA GLY A 12 11.30 -21.87 -19.94
C GLY A 12 10.03 -21.58 -20.74
N ARG A 13 9.05 -22.50 -20.63
CA ARG A 13 7.70 -22.32 -21.19
C ARG A 13 6.67 -22.69 -20.14
N VAL A 14 5.77 -21.77 -19.85
CA VAL A 14 4.65 -21.96 -18.91
C VAL A 14 3.32 -21.66 -19.61
N ILE A 15 2.27 -22.35 -19.20
CA ILE A 15 0.89 -22.11 -19.66
C ILE A 15 0.03 -22.07 -18.40
N GLY A 16 -0.73 -20.99 -18.23
CA GLY A 16 -1.59 -20.81 -17.07
C GLY A 16 -2.57 -19.64 -17.26
N PRO A 17 -3.57 -19.52 -16.39
CA PRO A 17 -4.50 -18.40 -16.43
C PRO A 17 -3.75 -17.08 -16.17
N ILE A 18 -4.20 -16.01 -16.82
CA ILE A 18 -3.66 -14.67 -16.59
C ILE A 18 -4.35 -14.05 -15.38
N ARG A 19 -3.58 -13.43 -14.50
CA ARG A 19 -4.11 -12.47 -13.52
C ARG A 19 -3.36 -11.16 -13.64
N HIS A 20 -4.12 -10.07 -13.71
CA HIS A 20 -3.54 -8.74 -13.73
C HIS A 20 -3.25 -8.28 -12.30
N MET A 21 -2.05 -7.71 -12.11
CA MET A 21 -1.77 -6.92 -10.92
C MET A 21 -2.71 -5.71 -10.90
N PRO A 22 -3.50 -5.50 -9.84
CA PRO A 22 -4.30 -4.29 -9.70
C PRO A 22 -3.39 -3.07 -9.78
N LYS A 23 -3.85 -2.02 -10.48
CA LYS A 23 -3.16 -0.73 -10.47
C LYS A 23 -3.07 -0.21 -9.04
N SER A 24 -1.99 0.50 -8.74
CA SER A 24 -1.88 1.20 -7.47
C SER A 24 -3.05 2.17 -7.33
N VAL A 25 -3.60 2.28 -6.12
CA VAL A 25 -4.77 3.12 -5.90
C VAL A 25 -4.42 4.57 -6.19
N GLY A 26 -5.24 5.20 -7.05
CA GLY A 26 -5.07 6.61 -7.40
C GLY A 26 -5.29 7.52 -6.21
N GLU A 27 -4.73 8.73 -6.31
CA GLU A 27 -4.88 9.79 -5.31
C GLU A 27 -6.36 10.04 -4.99
N PRO A 28 -6.76 9.99 -3.70
CA PRO A 28 -8.07 10.44 -3.26
C PRO A 28 -8.31 11.90 -3.67
N PRO A 29 -9.52 12.26 -4.17
CA PRO A 29 -9.81 13.61 -4.61
C PRO A 29 -9.39 14.69 -3.60
N ALA A 30 -8.77 15.75 -4.10
CA ALA A 30 -8.36 16.87 -3.25
C ALA A 30 -9.58 17.47 -2.55
N GLY A 31 -9.48 17.69 -1.24
CA GLY A 31 -10.57 18.23 -0.44
C GLY A 31 -11.69 17.22 -0.10
N GLU A 32 -11.53 15.92 -0.39
CA GLU A 32 -12.46 14.89 0.06
C GLU A 32 -12.63 14.93 1.58
N ARG A 33 -13.86 15.10 2.05
CA ARG A 33 -14.23 15.16 3.46
C ARG A 33 -14.97 13.90 3.90
N HIS A 34 -14.97 13.60 5.19
CA HIS A 34 -15.85 12.57 5.73
C HIS A 34 -17.25 13.12 6.02
N ASP A 35 -18.25 12.24 6.00
CA ASP A 35 -19.67 12.60 6.07
C ASP A 35 -20.09 13.20 7.43
N SER A 36 -19.31 12.97 8.48
CA SER A 36 -19.62 13.40 9.85
C SER A 36 -18.48 14.22 10.47
N PRO A 37 -18.23 15.47 10.05
CA PRO A 37 -17.15 16.33 10.56
C PRO A 37 -17.17 16.47 12.09
N ASP A 38 -18.35 16.49 12.69
CA ASP A 38 -18.55 16.67 14.14
C ASP A 38 -18.40 15.37 14.95
N ALA A 39 -18.21 14.22 14.28
CA ALA A 39 -18.02 12.91 14.90
C ALA A 39 -16.89 12.12 14.20
N PRO A 40 -15.63 12.59 14.29
CA PRO A 40 -14.49 11.98 13.60
C PRO A 40 -14.11 10.60 14.15
N GLU A 41 -14.65 10.17 15.29
CA GLU A 41 -14.28 8.93 15.98
C GLU A 41 -14.46 7.70 15.08
N ALA A 42 -15.54 7.64 14.31
CA ALA A 42 -15.79 6.55 13.37
C ALA A 42 -14.77 6.54 12.22
N ALA A 43 -14.43 7.72 11.69
CA ALA A 43 -13.44 7.88 10.62
C ALA A 43 -12.02 7.52 11.10
N VAL A 44 -11.66 7.90 12.34
CA VAL A 44 -10.40 7.52 12.98
C VAL A 44 -10.35 6.02 13.28
N ALA A 45 -11.47 5.42 13.72
CA ALA A 45 -11.56 3.99 13.95
C ALA A 45 -11.39 3.20 12.63
N ALA A 46 -12.00 3.66 11.54
CA ALA A 46 -11.84 3.07 10.21
C ALA A 46 -10.37 3.13 9.74
N LEU A 47 -9.70 4.27 9.91
CA LEU A 47 -8.27 4.42 9.61
C LEU A 47 -7.42 3.39 10.38
N LYS A 48 -7.64 3.28 11.70
CA LYS A 48 -6.88 2.35 12.55
C LYS A 48 -7.14 0.90 12.17
N ALA A 49 -8.39 0.54 11.87
CA ALA A 49 -8.76 -0.79 11.41
C ALA A 49 -8.07 -1.13 10.07
N ALA A 50 -8.11 -0.22 9.10
CA ALA A 50 -7.47 -0.42 7.79
C ALA A 50 -5.95 -0.54 7.91
N SER A 51 -5.30 0.33 8.69
CA SER A 51 -3.87 0.25 8.99
C SER A 51 -3.49 -1.09 9.63
N LYS A 52 -4.29 -1.58 10.58
CA LYS A 52 -4.08 -2.88 11.22
C LYS A 52 -4.24 -4.04 10.23
N ALA A 53 -5.26 -4.02 9.38
CA ALA A 53 -5.47 -5.04 8.36
C ALA A 53 -4.29 -5.12 7.39
N VAL A 54 -3.79 -3.97 6.91
CA VAL A 54 -2.60 -3.89 6.04
C VAL A 54 -1.36 -4.42 6.76
N GLN A 55 -1.17 -4.07 8.04
CA GLN A 55 -0.05 -4.60 8.83
C GLN A 55 -0.12 -6.13 8.94
N GLU A 56 -1.29 -6.69 9.26
CA GLU A 56 -1.48 -8.13 9.41
C GLU A 56 -1.23 -8.87 8.09
N GLU A 57 -1.70 -8.32 6.97
CA GLU A 57 -1.44 -8.87 5.65
C GLU A 57 0.05 -8.85 5.29
N LEU A 58 0.76 -7.75 5.54
CA LEU A 58 2.21 -7.68 5.31
C LEU A 58 2.98 -8.67 6.20
N LYS A 59 2.57 -8.84 7.46
CA LYS A 59 3.14 -9.86 8.36
C LYS A 59 2.89 -11.28 7.86
N ARG A 60 1.68 -11.57 7.35
CA ARG A 60 1.34 -12.87 6.76
C ARG A 60 2.22 -13.16 5.54
N ARG A 61 2.39 -12.18 4.64
CA ARG A 61 3.28 -12.29 3.48
C ARG A 61 4.74 -12.48 3.89
N ALA A 62 5.20 -11.79 4.93
CA ALA A 62 6.54 -11.99 5.46
C ALA A 62 6.74 -13.42 6.03
N GLY A 63 5.69 -14.03 6.60
CA GLY A 63 5.72 -15.40 7.12
C GLY A 63 6.00 -16.47 6.06
N ILE A 64 5.58 -16.23 4.81
CA ILE A 64 5.77 -17.15 3.68
C ILE A 64 6.97 -16.77 2.78
N ALA A 65 7.50 -15.55 2.92
CA ALA A 65 8.66 -15.09 2.17
C ALA A 65 9.98 -15.69 2.70
N LYS A 66 11.00 -15.70 1.84
CA LYS A 66 12.35 -16.21 2.15
C LYS A 66 13.41 -15.13 1.87
N GLY A 67 14.54 -15.21 2.57
CA GLY A 67 15.67 -14.29 2.38
C GLY A 67 15.31 -12.83 2.66
N ASP A 68 15.91 -11.92 1.92
CA ASP A 68 15.80 -10.47 2.12
C ASP A 68 14.36 -9.95 2.00
N ALA A 69 13.55 -10.58 1.13
CA ALA A 69 12.14 -10.23 0.96
C ALA A 69 11.33 -10.32 2.27
N LYS A 70 11.68 -11.26 3.16
CA LYS A 70 11.04 -11.36 4.48
C LYS A 70 11.36 -10.16 5.36
N ALA A 71 12.63 -9.74 5.40
CA ALA A 71 13.08 -8.62 6.21
C ALA A 71 12.44 -7.31 5.73
N VAL A 72 12.38 -7.10 4.41
CA VAL A 72 11.69 -5.96 3.80
C VAL A 72 10.22 -5.94 4.20
N LEU A 73 9.47 -7.02 3.98
CA LEU A 73 8.04 -7.08 4.32
C LEU A 73 7.78 -6.88 5.82
N GLN A 74 8.65 -7.38 6.70
CA GLN A 74 8.57 -7.13 8.13
C GLN A 74 8.76 -5.63 8.45
N ALA A 75 9.77 -4.99 7.86
CA ALA A 75 10.04 -3.57 8.05
C ALA A 75 8.86 -2.70 7.52
N THR A 76 8.33 -3.03 6.35
CA THR A 76 7.15 -2.36 5.76
C THR A 76 5.90 -2.54 6.62
N SER A 77 5.72 -3.70 7.26
CA SER A 77 4.59 -3.94 8.18
C SER A 77 4.65 -3.07 9.45
N LEU A 78 5.84 -2.66 9.87
CA LEU A 78 6.01 -1.73 11.00
C LEU A 78 5.62 -0.31 10.61
N MET A 79 5.95 0.11 9.38
CA MET A 79 5.54 1.42 8.87
C MET A 79 4.02 1.55 8.77
N ALA A 80 3.32 0.48 8.38
CA ALA A 80 1.86 0.49 8.26
C ALA A 80 1.14 0.81 9.58
N ALA A 81 1.76 0.52 10.73
CA ALA A 81 1.24 0.81 12.06
C ALA A 81 2.04 1.92 12.77
N ASP A 82 2.80 2.74 12.02
CA ASP A 82 3.62 3.79 12.60
C ASP A 82 2.74 4.82 13.35
N PRO A 83 2.99 5.05 14.66
CA PRO A 83 2.24 6.02 15.43
C PRO A 83 2.29 7.45 14.87
N MET A 84 3.39 7.85 14.23
CA MET A 84 3.55 9.16 13.63
C MET A 84 2.63 9.33 12.41
N LEU A 85 2.57 8.31 11.53
CA LEU A 85 1.66 8.28 10.39
C LEU A 85 0.20 8.35 10.85
N LEU A 86 -0.17 7.50 11.82
CA LEU A 86 -1.53 7.44 12.33
C LEU A 86 -1.95 8.73 13.05
N LYS A 87 -1.05 9.35 13.83
CA LYS A 87 -1.31 10.65 14.48
C LYS A 87 -1.49 11.76 13.46
N SER A 88 -0.64 11.82 12.44
CA SER A 88 -0.74 12.84 11.38
C SER A 88 -2.06 12.71 10.61
N ALA A 89 -2.41 11.50 10.18
CA ALA A 89 -3.68 11.25 9.51
C ALA A 89 -4.90 11.51 10.44
N THR A 90 -4.84 11.12 11.71
CA THR A 90 -5.90 11.42 12.70
C THR A 90 -6.12 12.93 12.86
N LYS A 91 -5.04 13.72 12.86
CA LYS A 91 -5.16 15.19 12.94
C LYS A 91 -5.89 15.76 11.72
N LEU A 92 -5.63 15.24 10.52
CA LEU A 92 -6.34 15.65 9.31
C LEU A 92 -7.82 15.23 9.34
N ILE A 93 -8.12 14.03 9.83
CA ILE A 93 -9.51 13.56 10.01
C ILE A 93 -10.26 14.45 11.00
N ASN A 94 -9.64 14.80 12.14
CA ASN A 94 -10.27 15.71 13.11
C ASN A 94 -10.54 17.12 12.55
N ASN A 95 -9.90 17.48 11.42
CA ASN A 95 -10.15 18.73 10.71
C ASN A 95 -11.19 18.58 9.58
N GLY A 96 -11.83 17.42 9.44
CA GLY A 96 -12.88 17.16 8.44
C GLY A 96 -12.42 16.39 7.20
N THR A 97 -11.13 16.03 7.08
CA THR A 97 -10.61 15.30 5.90
C THR A 97 -11.02 13.82 5.92
N SER A 98 -11.36 13.24 4.76
CA SER A 98 -11.70 11.81 4.68
C SER A 98 -10.52 10.93 5.12
N PRO A 99 -10.76 9.72 5.69
CA PRO A 99 -9.68 8.81 6.08
C PRO A 99 -8.71 8.48 4.95
N ALA A 100 -9.23 8.25 3.75
CA ALA A 100 -8.44 7.95 2.56
C ALA A 100 -7.53 9.12 2.17
N ARG A 101 -8.06 10.35 2.16
CA ARG A 101 -7.28 11.55 1.86
C ARG A 101 -6.28 11.87 2.96
N ALA A 102 -6.68 11.73 4.21
CA ALA A 102 -5.83 11.98 5.37
C ALA A 102 -4.59 11.07 5.40
N VAL A 103 -4.74 9.78 5.13
CA VAL A 103 -3.57 8.88 5.04
C VAL A 103 -2.72 9.20 3.80
N TRP A 104 -3.35 9.62 2.70
CA TRP A 104 -2.62 10.01 1.49
C TRP A 104 -1.68 11.19 1.72
N GLU A 105 -2.17 12.23 2.39
CA GLU A 105 -1.40 13.42 2.72
C GLU A 105 -0.36 13.14 3.81
N ALA A 106 -0.75 12.42 4.87
CA ALA A 106 0.17 12.06 5.93
C ALA A 106 1.34 11.19 5.41
N GLY A 107 1.05 10.20 4.56
CA GLY A 107 2.07 9.36 3.94
C GLY A 107 2.98 10.14 2.98
N ALA A 108 2.44 11.11 2.23
CA ALA A 108 3.25 11.99 1.39
C ALA A 108 4.24 12.82 2.21
N SER A 109 3.79 13.39 3.33
CA SER A 109 4.65 14.17 4.23
C SER A 109 5.75 13.31 4.87
N VAL A 110 5.43 12.08 5.29
CA VAL A 110 6.44 11.15 5.82
C VAL A 110 7.45 10.76 4.75
N ALA A 111 7.00 10.48 3.54
CA ALA A 111 7.85 10.18 2.39
C ALA A 111 8.80 11.36 2.08
N GLU A 112 8.31 12.60 2.09
CA GLU A 112 9.12 13.80 1.89
C GLU A 112 10.16 14.00 2.99
N MET A 113 9.80 13.76 4.26
CA MET A 113 10.76 13.80 5.36
C MET A 113 11.88 12.76 5.20
N LEU A 114 11.55 11.53 4.81
CA LEU A 114 12.54 10.48 4.57
C LEU A 114 13.45 10.81 3.37
N HIS A 115 12.87 11.36 2.31
CA HIS A 115 13.63 11.81 1.14
C HIS A 115 14.65 12.88 1.52
N ASN A 116 14.25 13.88 2.29
CA ASN A 116 15.11 14.99 2.72
C ASN A 116 16.24 14.57 3.68
N LEU A 117 16.07 13.46 4.43
CA LEU A 117 17.13 12.91 5.27
C LEU A 117 18.25 12.25 4.45
N GLY A 118 17.99 11.87 3.20
CA GLY A 118 18.97 11.30 2.28
C GLY A 118 19.50 9.91 2.68
N GLY A 119 20.43 9.41 1.87
CA GLY A 119 21.06 8.10 2.08
C GLY A 119 20.06 6.94 2.07
N TYR A 120 20.29 5.93 2.90
CA TYR A 120 19.44 4.75 3.03
C TYR A 120 17.97 5.07 3.38
N MET A 121 17.71 6.19 4.04
CA MET A 121 16.34 6.60 4.39
C MET A 121 15.54 7.09 3.17
N ALA A 122 16.21 7.63 2.16
CA ALA A 122 15.55 8.06 0.92
C ALA A 122 15.05 6.87 0.09
N GLU A 123 15.72 5.71 0.14
CA GLU A 123 15.27 4.48 -0.52
C GLU A 123 13.93 3.98 0.05
N ARG A 124 13.69 4.24 1.34
CA ARG A 124 12.44 3.86 2.04
C ARG A 124 11.26 4.77 1.75
N THR A 125 11.45 5.83 0.96
CA THR A 125 10.37 6.71 0.50
C THR A 125 9.32 5.91 -0.27
N ALA A 126 9.76 5.00 -1.15
CA ALA A 126 8.88 4.15 -1.94
C ALA A 126 8.05 3.20 -1.04
N ASP A 127 8.65 2.64 0.01
CA ASP A 127 7.95 1.77 0.97
C ASP A 127 6.77 2.50 1.65
N VAL A 128 6.97 3.76 2.06
CA VAL A 128 5.93 4.57 2.70
C VAL A 128 4.78 4.86 1.73
N LEU A 129 5.10 5.15 0.47
CA LEU A 129 4.11 5.40 -0.58
C LEU A 129 3.31 4.13 -0.92
N ASP A 130 3.94 2.96 -0.91
CA ASP A 130 3.25 1.66 -1.08
C ASP A 130 2.32 1.38 0.10
N VAL A 131 2.82 1.52 1.33
CA VAL A 131 2.01 1.33 2.56
C VAL A 131 0.79 2.22 2.57
N ARG A 132 0.97 3.50 2.25
CA ARG A 132 -0.12 4.47 2.13
C ARG A 132 -1.16 4.02 1.10
N SER A 133 -0.72 3.59 -0.07
CA SER A 133 -1.61 3.14 -1.15
C SER A 133 -2.40 1.88 -0.74
N ARG A 134 -1.77 0.95 -0.01
CA ARG A 134 -2.45 -0.22 0.58
C ARG A 134 -3.53 0.18 1.59
N ILE A 135 -3.25 1.15 2.46
CA ILE A 135 -4.23 1.62 3.45
C ILE A 135 -5.41 2.31 2.76
N VAL A 136 -5.17 3.10 1.71
CA VAL A 136 -6.26 3.70 0.91
C VAL A 136 -7.09 2.62 0.21
N ALA A 137 -6.46 1.58 -0.33
CA ALA A 137 -7.16 0.45 -0.95
C ALA A 137 -8.11 -0.22 0.05
N GLU A 138 -7.60 -0.54 1.24
CA GLU A 138 -8.37 -1.15 2.31
C GLU A 138 -9.56 -0.26 2.75
N LEU A 139 -9.32 1.03 2.95
CA LEU A 139 -10.38 2.00 3.29
C LEU A 139 -11.47 2.12 2.23
N ARG A 140 -11.14 1.85 0.96
CA ARG A 140 -12.08 1.92 -0.17
C ARG A 140 -12.65 0.55 -0.57
N GLY A 141 -12.29 -0.52 0.14
CA GLY A 141 -12.68 -1.89 -0.23
C GLY A 141 -12.14 -2.34 -1.58
N LEU A 142 -11.04 -1.74 -2.05
CA LEU A 142 -10.39 -2.09 -3.29
C LEU A 142 -9.37 -3.22 -3.04
N PRO A 143 -9.09 -4.07 -4.04
CA PRO A 143 -8.02 -5.06 -3.93
C PRO A 143 -6.70 -4.38 -3.56
N ALA A 144 -5.96 -4.97 -2.61
CA ALA A 144 -4.65 -4.46 -2.23
C ALA A 144 -3.72 -4.39 -3.46
N PRO A 145 -2.91 -3.33 -3.60
CA PRO A 145 -1.93 -3.25 -4.68
C PRO A 145 -0.87 -4.34 -4.53
N GLY A 146 -0.47 -4.92 -5.67
CA GLY A 146 0.54 -5.99 -5.73
C GLY A 146 0.02 -7.32 -6.30
N ILE A 147 0.81 -8.37 -6.11
CA ILE A 147 0.53 -9.71 -6.65
C ILE A 147 -0.78 -10.26 -6.03
N PRO A 148 -1.80 -10.60 -6.86
CA PRO A 148 -3.03 -11.20 -6.37
C PRO A 148 -2.78 -12.52 -5.64
N SER A 149 -3.52 -12.76 -4.56
CA SER A 149 -3.57 -14.10 -3.94
C SER A 149 -4.31 -15.07 -4.88
N SER A 150 -3.78 -16.29 -5.01
CA SER A 150 -4.39 -17.36 -5.80
C SER A 150 -3.97 -18.70 -5.23
N ASP A 151 -4.94 -19.58 -4.99
CA ASP A 151 -4.69 -20.97 -4.56
C ASP A 151 -4.19 -21.86 -5.71
N THR A 152 -4.20 -21.33 -6.94
CA THR A 152 -3.75 -22.02 -8.16
C THR A 152 -2.66 -21.23 -8.88
N PRO A 153 -1.71 -21.89 -9.56
CA PRO A 153 -0.68 -21.22 -10.35
C PRO A 153 -1.27 -20.33 -11.46
N PHE A 154 -0.64 -19.18 -11.71
CA PHE A 154 -1.08 -18.23 -12.72
C PHE A 154 0.10 -17.45 -13.33
N VAL A 155 -0.13 -16.83 -14.48
CA VAL A 155 0.79 -15.87 -15.11
C VAL A 155 0.39 -14.47 -14.66
N LEU A 156 1.29 -13.80 -13.93
CA LEU A 156 1.09 -12.43 -13.49
C LEU A 156 1.41 -11.46 -14.64
N VAL A 157 0.49 -10.53 -14.91
CA VAL A 157 0.72 -9.42 -15.84
C VAL A 157 0.62 -8.12 -15.06
N ALA A 158 1.66 -7.29 -15.11
CA ALA A 158 1.74 -6.02 -14.41
C ALA A 158 2.42 -4.96 -15.29
N GLU A 159 2.07 -3.69 -15.08
CA GLU A 159 2.80 -2.55 -15.68
C GLU A 159 4.18 -2.38 -15.02
N ASP A 160 4.27 -2.66 -13.71
CA ASP A 160 5.49 -2.59 -12.91
C ASP A 160 5.47 -3.68 -11.82
N LEU A 161 6.66 -4.19 -11.47
CA LEU A 161 6.90 -5.22 -10.45
C LEU A 161 7.78 -4.72 -9.28
N ALA A 162 8.07 -3.41 -9.22
CA ALA A 162 8.83 -2.78 -8.14
C ALA A 162 8.20 -2.95 -6.74
#